data_AF-A0A2G7SX63-F1
#
_entry.id   AF-A0A2G7SX63-F1
#
_cell.length_a   1.000
_cell.length_b   1.000
_cell.length_c   1.000
_cell.angle_alpha   90.00
_cell.angle_beta   90.00
_cell.angle_gamma   90.00
#
_symmetry.space_group_name_H-M   'P 1'
#
loop_
_entity.id
_entity.type
_entity.pdbx_description
1 polymer ?
#
loop_
_entity_poly.entity_id
_entity_poly.type
_entity_poly.pdbx_seq_one_letter_code
_entity_poly.pdbx_strand_id
1 'polypeptide(L)'
;MSFMPGDTKGGIPQSVEVEWFLHSKEFSDWSNNTPSEIKYSSASDEIYKKLQATNAHHIQRVDLTSILNPELIEKIQADRLNTQLKMIIIFRDDKVGITAEPYKWR
;
A
#
# COMPACT_ATOMS: atom_id res chain seq x y z
N MET A 1 -9.57 6.80 5.45
CA MET A 1 -9.36 6.93 6.91
C MET A 1 -7.87 7.13 7.15
N SER A 2 -7.44 8.22 7.79
CA SER A 2 -6.02 8.43 8.12
C SER A 2 -5.68 7.79 9.47
N PHE A 3 -4.60 7.02 9.53
CA PHE A 3 -4.05 6.52 10.79
C PHE A 3 -3.00 7.52 11.29
N MET A 4 -3.26 8.13 12.46
CA MET A 4 -2.24 8.93 13.16
C MET A 4 -1.43 8.02 14.11
N PRO A 5 -0.11 8.24 14.22
CA PRO A 5 0.70 7.57 15.24
C PRO A 5 0.20 7.99 16.63
N GLY A 6 -0.26 7.04 17.44
CA GLY A 6 -0.78 7.29 18.79
C GLY A 6 -2.24 6.89 19.02
N ASP A 7 -2.96 6.50 17.96
CA ASP A 7 -4.35 6.06 18.06
C ASP A 7 -4.46 4.63 18.60
N THR A 8 -4.19 4.48 19.91
CA THR A 8 -4.22 3.21 20.67
C THR A 8 -5.60 2.86 21.21
N LYS A 9 -6.63 3.67 20.91
CA LYS A 9 -8.03 3.44 21.31
C LYS A 9 -8.85 2.71 20.24
N GLY A 10 -8.31 2.50 19.04
CA GLY A 10 -8.94 1.69 18.01
C GLY A 10 -8.70 0.22 18.28
N GLY A 11 -9.75 -0.61 18.26
CA GLY A 11 -9.63 -2.06 18.25
C GLY A 11 -8.76 -2.56 17.10
N ILE A 12 -8.43 -3.85 17.09
CA ILE A 12 -7.68 -4.47 15.99
C ILE A 12 -8.39 -4.13 14.67
N PRO A 13 -7.72 -3.48 13.70
CA PRO A 13 -8.37 -3.09 12.46
C PRO A 13 -8.86 -4.34 11.73
N GLN A 14 -10.17 -4.40 11.48
CA GLN A 14 -10.81 -5.55 10.86
C GLN A 14 -10.64 -5.58 9.35
N SER A 15 -10.41 -4.43 8.71
CA SER A 15 -10.22 -4.37 7.26
C SER A 15 -9.42 -3.15 6.86
N VAL A 16 -8.74 -3.23 5.72
CA VAL A 16 -8.09 -2.10 5.06
C VAL A 16 -8.57 -1.98 3.63
N GLU A 17 -8.55 -0.75 3.12
CA GLU A 17 -8.74 -0.48 1.70
C GLU A 17 -7.36 -0.27 1.08
N VAL A 18 -7.08 -1.00 0.00
CA VAL A 18 -5.83 -0.88 -0.75
C VAL A 18 -6.16 -0.31 -2.12
N GLU A 19 -5.44 0.74 -2.49
CA GLU A 19 -5.57 1.45 -3.75
C GLU A 19 -4.25 1.32 -4.53
N TRP A 20 -4.32 0.94 -5.80
CA TRP A 20 -3.14 0.90 -6.67
C TRP A 20 -3.50 1.15 -8.14
N PHE A 21 -2.49 1.56 -8.90
CA PHE A 21 -2.59 1.83 -10.33
C PHE A 21 -1.70 0.87 -11.11
N LEU A 22 -2.20 0.34 -12.22
CA LEU A 22 -1.36 -0.28 -13.23
C LEU A 22 -1.07 0.76 -14.30
N HIS A 23 0.20 1.15 -14.41
CA HIS A 23 0.62 2.08 -15.43
C HIS A 23 0.47 1.47 -16.81
N SER A 24 -0.21 2.20 -17.69
CA SER A 24 -0.28 1.86 -19.11
C SER A 24 1.12 1.87 -19.72
N LYS A 25 1.26 1.18 -20.85
CA LYS A 25 2.49 1.22 -21.63
C LYS A 25 2.83 2.66 -22.04
N GLU A 26 1.84 3.42 -22.48
CA GLU A 26 2.00 4.82 -22.89
C GLU A 26 2.50 5.71 -21.75
N PHE A 27 1.92 5.56 -20.54
CA PHE A 27 2.40 6.28 -19.36
C PHE A 27 3.84 5.90 -19.02
N SER A 28 4.16 4.60 -19.06
CA SER A 28 5.49 4.09 -18.76
C SER A 28 6.53 4.59 -19.77
N ASP A 29 6.21 4.55 -21.06
CA ASP A 29 7.06 5.02 -22.15
C ASP A 29 7.30 6.53 -22.04
N TRP A 30 6.25 7.32 -21.79
CA TRP A 30 6.40 8.76 -21.58
C TRP A 30 7.24 9.05 -20.33
N SER A 31 6.96 8.38 -19.21
CA SER A 31 7.70 8.60 -17.95
C SER A 31 9.18 8.23 -18.11
N ASN A 32 9.50 7.11 -18.75
CA ASN A 32 10.88 6.65 -18.89
C ASN A 32 11.70 7.50 -19.86
N ASN A 33 11.07 8.11 -20.86
CA ASN A 33 11.76 8.90 -21.90
C ASN A 33 11.69 10.41 -21.70
N THR A 34 10.91 10.90 -20.72
CA THR A 34 10.80 12.34 -20.42
C THR A 34 11.74 12.73 -19.28
N PRO A 35 12.67 13.69 -19.51
CA PRO A 35 13.52 14.24 -18.46
C PRO A 35 12.73 14.74 -17.26
N SER A 36 13.28 14.61 -16.06
CA SER A 36 12.62 15.00 -14.81
C SER A 36 12.18 16.46 -14.81
N GLU A 37 12.99 17.37 -15.35
CA GLU A 37 12.71 18.80 -15.39
C GLU A 37 11.44 19.09 -16.21
N ILE A 38 11.22 18.33 -17.28
CA ILE A 38 10.05 18.45 -18.14
C ILE A 38 8.86 17.75 -17.48
N LYS A 39 9.04 16.53 -16.98
CA LYS A 39 8.00 15.70 -16.37
C LYS A 39 7.29 16.41 -15.21
N TYR A 40 8.05 17.13 -14.37
CA TYR A 40 7.55 17.86 -13.21
C TYR A 40 7.30 19.35 -13.48
N SER A 41 7.40 19.80 -14.73
CA SER A 41 6.99 21.15 -15.11
C SER A 41 5.48 21.24 -15.28
N SER A 42 4.92 22.42 -15.04
CA SER A 42 3.50 22.70 -15.28
C SER A 42 3.08 22.46 -16.73
N ALA A 43 4.02 22.53 -17.69
CA ALA A 43 3.77 22.22 -19.09
C ALA A 43 3.42 20.73 -19.33
N SER A 44 3.81 19.84 -18.41
CA SER A 44 3.51 18.40 -18.48
C SER A 44 2.22 18.02 -17.76
N ASP A 45 1.58 18.92 -17.02
CA ASP A 45 0.40 18.60 -16.20
C ASP A 45 -0.76 18.02 -17.03
N GLU A 46 -1.01 18.59 -18.21
CA GLU A 46 -2.08 18.11 -19.10
C GLU A 46 -1.76 16.72 -19.67
N ILE A 47 -0.50 16.49 -20.05
CA ILE A 47 -0.05 15.21 -20.58
C ILE A 47 -0.12 14.16 -19.48
N TYR A 48 0.40 14.47 -18.30
CA TYR A 48 0.34 13.61 -17.11
C TYR A 48 -1.10 13.25 -16.77
N LYS A 49 -2.03 14.22 -16.71
CA LYS A 49 -3.45 13.95 -16.41
C LYS A 49 -4.09 13.03 -17.45
N LYS A 50 -3.82 13.25 -18.74
CA LYS A 50 -4.34 12.40 -19.82
C LYS A 50 -3.81 10.98 -19.70
N LEU A 51 -2.51 10.80 -19.50
CA LEU A 51 -1.88 9.48 -19.38
C LEU A 51 -2.24 8.79 -18.06
N GLN A 52 -2.43 9.54 -16.97
CA GLN A 52 -2.87 8.99 -15.69
C GLN A 52 -4.30 8.45 -15.79
N ALA A 53 -5.18 9.13 -16.55
CA ALA A 53 -6.56 8.71 -16.75
C ALA A 53 -6.68 7.40 -17.55
N THR A 54 -5.65 6.98 -18.28
CA THR A 54 -5.63 5.69 -18.99
C THR A 54 -5.09 4.55 -18.15
N ASN A 55 -4.50 4.83 -16.98
CA ASN A 55 -4.01 3.80 -16.06
C ASN A 55 -5.19 3.06 -15.42
N ALA A 56 -5.10 1.73 -15.33
CA ALA A 56 -6.12 0.96 -14.65
C ALA A 56 -6.03 1.24 -13.14
N HIS A 57 -7.13 1.67 -12.57
CA HIS A 57 -7.23 2.00 -11.15
C HIS A 57 -7.98 0.89 -10.41
N HIS A 58 -7.35 0.32 -9.40
CA HIS A 58 -7.89 -0.77 -8.60
C HIS A 58 -8.02 -0.36 -7.14
N ILE A 59 -9.19 -0.68 -6.57
CA ILE A 59 -9.47 -0.52 -5.14
C ILE A 59 -9.98 -1.86 -4.64
N GLN A 60 -9.32 -2.41 -3.61
CA GLN A 60 -9.73 -3.65 -2.97
C GLN A 60 -9.79 -3.48 -1.46
N ARG A 61 -10.93 -3.85 -0.88
CA ARG A 61 -11.06 -4.00 0.57
C ARG A 61 -10.58 -5.39 0.98
N VAL A 62 -9.64 -5.45 1.90
CA VAL A 62 -9.08 -6.69 2.46
C VAL A 62 -9.52 -6.83 3.90
N ASP A 63 -10.13 -7.97 4.23
CA ASP A 63 -10.43 -8.37 5.60
C ASP A 63 -9.14 -8.81 6.30
N LEU A 64 -8.78 -8.11 7.37
CA LEU A 64 -7.61 -8.38 8.18
C LEU A 64 -7.88 -9.35 9.32
N THR A 65 -9.13 -9.72 9.61
CA THR A 65 -9.50 -10.56 10.76
C THR A 65 -8.82 -11.93 10.70
N SER A 66 -8.73 -12.52 9.50
CA SER A 66 -8.03 -13.80 9.28
C SER A 66 -6.50 -13.67 9.31
N ILE A 67 -5.98 -12.47 9.03
CA ILE A 67 -4.54 -12.18 8.95
C ILE A 67 -3.99 -11.82 10.34
N LEU A 68 -4.71 -10.97 11.08
CA LEU A 68 -4.39 -10.49 12.42
C LEU A 68 -5.04 -11.38 13.48
N ASN A 69 -4.79 -12.69 13.39
CA ASN A 69 -5.36 -13.65 14.32
C ASN A 69 -4.81 -13.48 15.76
N PRO A 70 -5.53 -13.97 16.79
CA PRO A 70 -5.11 -13.80 18.18
C PRO A 70 -3.71 -14.34 18.48
N GLU A 71 -3.32 -15.48 17.90
CA GLU A 71 -2.01 -16.09 18.11
C GLU A 71 -0.86 -15.19 17.65
N LEU A 72 -1.01 -14.54 16.49
CA LEU A 72 -0.04 -13.57 15.98
C LEU A 72 0.07 -12.35 16.89
N ILE A 73 -1.07 -11.83 17.34
CA ILE A 73 -1.14 -10.67 18.24
C ILE A 73 -0.47 -11.01 19.59
N GLU A 74 -0.73 -12.18 20.14
CA GLU A 74 -0.10 -12.66 21.37
C GLU A 74 1.42 -12.76 21.23
N LYS A 75 1.93 -13.32 20.12
CA LYS A 75 3.38 -13.40 19.86
C LYS A 75 4.05 -12.03 19.83
N ILE A 76 3.40 -11.04 19.25
CA ILE A 76 3.93 -9.66 19.19
C ILE A 76 3.85 -9.00 20.58
N GLN A 77 2.76 -9.20 21.31
CA GLN A 77 2.58 -8.62 22.65
C GLN A 77 3.52 -9.23 23.69
N ALA A 78 3.86 -10.52 23.57
CA ALA A 78 4.77 -11.21 24.47
C ALA A 78 6.18 -10.58 24.51
N ASP A 79 6.61 -9.93 23.43
CA ASP A 79 7.92 -9.28 23.31
C ASP A 79 7.77 -7.92 22.60
N ARG A 80 6.85 -7.10 23.10
CA ARG A 80 6.41 -5.85 22.44
C ARG A 80 7.53 -4.83 22.21
N LEU A 81 8.62 -4.91 22.97
CA LEU A 81 9.77 -4.02 22.83
C LEU A 81 10.68 -4.42 21.66
N ASN A 82 10.76 -5.71 21.34
CA ASN A 82 11.70 -6.22 20.34
C ASN A 82 11.00 -6.85 19.13
N THR A 83 9.69 -7.05 19.18
CA THR A 83 8.88 -7.68 18.13
C THR A 83 7.81 -6.73 17.61
N GLN A 84 7.78 -6.54 16.30
CA GLN A 84 6.81 -5.71 15.58
C GLN A 84 5.94 -6.58 14.66
N LEU A 85 4.77 -6.06 14.28
CA LEU A 85 3.96 -6.63 13.21
C LEU A 85 4.58 -6.23 11.86
N LYS A 86 4.96 -7.20 11.05
CA LYS A 86 5.36 -6.97 9.66
C LYS A 86 4.25 -7.42 8.74
N MET A 87 3.70 -6.47 7.98
CA MET A 87 2.72 -6.73 6.93
C MET A 87 3.44 -6.84 5.59
N ILE A 88 3.14 -7.87 4.82
CA ILE A 88 3.66 -8.09 3.47
C ILE A 88 2.49 -7.92 2.51
N ILE A 89 2.64 -7.02 1.56
CA ILE A 89 1.62 -6.70 0.56
C ILE A 89 2.16 -7.08 -0.81
N ILE A 90 1.41 -7.90 -1.54
CA ILE A 90 1.77 -8.40 -2.87
C ILE A 90 0.70 -7.97 -3.85
N PHE A 91 1.08 -7.15 -4.82
CA PHE A 91 0.22 -6.74 -5.93
C PHE A 91 0.41 -7.72 -7.10
N ARG A 92 -0.69 -8.23 -7.64
CA ARG A 92 -0.72 -9.10 -8.83
C ARG A 92 -1.83 -8.60 -9.74
N ASP A 93 -1.46 -7.76 -10.71
CA ASP A 93 -2.38 -7.15 -11.66
C ASP A 93 -3.61 -6.52 -10.97
N ASP A 94 -4.75 -7.21 -11.01
CA ASP A 94 -6.04 -6.79 -10.48
C ASP A 94 -6.31 -7.25 -9.04
N LYS A 95 -5.35 -7.91 -8.38
CA LYS A 95 -5.49 -8.43 -7.00
C LYS A 95 -4.38 -7.98 -6.08
N VAL A 96 -4.74 -7.77 -4.81
CA VAL A 96 -3.77 -7.65 -3.72
C VAL A 96 -3.89 -8.81 -2.73
N GLY A 97 -2.75 -9.35 -2.35
CA GLY A 97 -2.60 -10.28 -1.24
C GLY A 97 -1.91 -9.58 -0.06
N ILE A 98 -2.42 -9.80 1.15
CA ILE A 98 -1.81 -9.30 2.38
C ILE A 98 -1.53 -10.48 3.30
N THR A 99 -0.32 -10.57 3.83
CA THR A 99 0.04 -11.49 4.92
C THR A 99 0.72 -10.74 6.05
N ALA A 100 0.81 -11.37 7.21
CA ALA A 100 1.40 -10.77 8.40
C ALA A 100 2.28 -11.77 9.15
N GLU A 101 3.40 -11.30 9.68
CA GLU A 101 4.33 -12.10 10.48
C GLU A 101 4.95 -11.27 11.61
N PRO A 102 5.38 -11.90 12.71
CA PRO A 102 6.17 -11.21 13.73
C PRO A 102 7.57 -10.94 13.19
N TYR A 103 8.06 -9.72 13.38
CA TYR A 103 9.41 -9.32 12.98
C TYR A 103 10.19 -8.85 14.20
N LYS A 104 11.29 -9.54 14.51
CA LYS A 104 12.20 -9.15 15.59
C LYS A 104 13.21 -8.14 15.09
N TRP A 105 13.30 -7.00 15.76
CA TRP A 105 14.43 -6.09 15.59
C TRP A 105 15.71 -6.76 16.11
N ARG A 106 16.80 -6.57 15.37
CA ARG A 106 18.14 -7.06 15.73
C ARG A 106 18.87 -6.05 16.59
#